data_AF-A0A662MV64-F1
#
_entry.id   AF-A0A662MV64-F1
#
_cell.length_a   1.000
_cell.length_b   1.000
_cell.length_c   1.000
_cell.angle_alpha   90.00
_cell.angle_beta   90.00
_cell.angle_gamma   90.00
#
_symmetry.space_group_name_H-M   'P 1'
#
loop_
_entity.id
_entity.type
_entity.pdbx_description
1 polymer ?
#
loop_
_entity_poly.entity_id
_entity_poly.type
_entity_poly.pdbx_seq_one_letter_code
_entity_poly.pdbx_strand_id
1 'polypeptide(L)'
;MPWGQGRGWGRGRRRKMRIIGFIPEVRHFYPALPPVGQPKPPIFMTYEEFEALRLVDYEGLTQEEAGKRMGVSRGTIWRALSSARKKVAQMLVEGRELIILAQGNEVPKGEELSE
;
A
#
# COMPACT_ATOMS: atom_id res chain seq x y z
N MET A 1 9.86 -37.38 33.25
CA MET A 1 9.07 -36.20 32.82
C MET A 1 10.02 -35.18 32.22
N PRO A 2 9.87 -34.74 30.96
CA PRO A 2 10.60 -33.59 30.45
C PRO A 2 9.68 -32.39 30.19
N TRP A 3 9.89 -31.37 31.01
CA TRP A 3 10.01 -29.93 30.71
C TRP A 3 9.08 -29.27 29.67
N GLY A 4 8.28 -28.34 30.19
CA GLY A 4 7.34 -27.50 29.45
C GLY A 4 7.99 -26.64 28.35
N GLN A 5 7.40 -26.71 27.17
CA GLN A 5 7.69 -25.83 26.05
C GLN A 5 6.95 -24.50 26.25
N GLY A 6 7.72 -23.43 26.47
CA GLY A 6 7.23 -22.07 26.53
C GLY A 6 6.52 -21.67 25.24
N ARG A 7 5.23 -21.34 25.34
CA ARG A 7 4.47 -20.70 24.27
C ARG A 7 4.85 -19.22 24.20
N GLY A 8 5.80 -18.89 23.34
CA GLY A 8 6.17 -17.50 23.04
C GLY A 8 5.66 -17.05 21.68
N TRP A 9 4.34 -16.98 21.47
CA TRP A 9 3.78 -16.36 20.25
C TRP A 9 3.86 -14.84 20.38
N GLY A 10 5.02 -14.27 20.05
CA GLY A 10 5.13 -12.84 19.79
C GLY A 10 4.45 -12.47 18.48
N ARG A 11 3.11 -12.51 18.42
CA ARG A 11 2.38 -11.87 17.32
C ARG A 11 2.61 -10.36 17.48
N GLY A 12 3.53 -9.82 16.67
CA GLY A 12 3.82 -8.40 16.64
C GLY A 12 2.54 -7.56 16.62
N ARG A 13 2.60 -6.36 17.23
CA ARG A 13 1.43 -5.49 17.39
C ARG A 13 0.66 -5.37 16.07
N ARG A 14 -0.64 -5.68 16.12
CA ARG A 14 -1.55 -5.59 14.96
C ARG A 14 -1.37 -4.22 14.30
N ARG A 15 -1.16 -4.20 12.99
CA ARG A 15 -1.11 -2.96 12.21
C ARG A 15 -2.42 -2.20 12.44
N LYS A 16 -2.33 -0.91 12.78
CA LYS A 16 -3.52 -0.06 12.97
C LYS A 16 -4.35 -0.01 11.68
N MET A 17 -5.65 0.22 11.77
CA MET A 17 -6.44 0.56 10.58
C MET A 17 -5.98 1.91 10.01
N ARG A 18 -6.12 2.10 8.70
CA ARG A 18 -5.86 3.37 8.01
C ARG A 18 -7.01 3.69 7.07
N ILE A 19 -7.32 4.97 6.96
CA ILE A 19 -8.38 5.47 6.09
C ILE A 19 -7.82 5.60 4.67
N ILE A 20 -8.55 5.08 3.69
CA ILE A 20 -8.24 5.21 2.27
C ILE A 20 -9.27 6.13 1.63
N GLY A 21 -8.82 7.32 1.22
CA GLY A 21 -9.69 8.35 0.65
C GLY A 21 -10.20 8.05 -0.76
N PHE A 22 -9.47 7.21 -1.51
CA PHE A 22 -9.80 6.90 -2.89
C PHE A 22 -9.49 5.43 -3.22
N ILE A 23 -10.51 4.71 -3.71
CA ILE A 23 -10.34 3.36 -4.24
C ILE A 23 -10.33 3.48 -5.77
N PRO A 24 -9.20 3.14 -6.43
CA PRO A 24 -9.14 3.26 -7.89
C PRO A 24 -10.07 2.24 -8.56
N GLU A 25 -10.78 2.69 -9.59
CA GLU A 25 -11.57 1.83 -10.49
C GLU A 25 -10.65 0.95 -11.33
N VAL A 26 -9.62 1.56 -11.94
CA VAL A 26 -8.57 0.85 -12.67
C VAL A 26 -7.47 0.43 -11.71
N ARG A 27 -7.34 -0.88 -11.53
CA ARG A 27 -6.39 -1.48 -10.58
C ARG A 27 -5.26 -2.27 -11.25
N HIS A 28 -5.30 -2.42 -12.57
CA HIS A 28 -4.31 -3.19 -13.31
C HIS A 28 -3.78 -2.35 -14.46
N PHE A 29 -2.49 -2.10 -14.45
CA PHE A 29 -1.75 -1.39 -15.49
C PHE A 29 -0.77 -2.36 -16.12
N TYR A 30 -0.75 -2.38 -17.45
CA TYR A 30 0.12 -3.25 -18.23
C TYR A 30 0.89 -2.44 -19.28
N PRO A 31 2.12 -2.82 -19.62
CA PRO A 31 2.85 -2.19 -20.71
C PRO A 31 2.12 -2.45 -22.04
N ALA A 32 1.87 -1.40 -22.81
CA ALA A 32 1.17 -1.52 -24.10
C ALA A 32 1.96 -2.31 -25.15
N LEU A 33 3.29 -2.32 -25.03
CA LEU A 33 4.14 -3.17 -25.86
C LEU A 33 4.25 -4.55 -25.20
N PRO A 34 3.93 -5.64 -25.93
CA PRO A 34 4.15 -6.99 -25.43
C PRO A 34 5.60 -7.12 -24.95
N PRO A 35 5.85 -7.73 -23.77
CA PRO A 35 7.20 -7.98 -23.31
C PRO A 35 7.99 -8.72 -24.39
N VAL A 36 9.20 -8.25 -24.69
CA VAL A 36 10.13 -9.01 -25.52
C VAL A 36 10.61 -10.19 -24.67
N GLY A 37 9.97 -11.34 -24.82
CA GLY A 37 10.24 -12.55 -24.05
C GLY A 37 9.14 -12.88 -23.03
N GLN A 38 9.49 -13.65 -21.99
CA GLN A 38 8.53 -14.07 -20.98
C GLN A 38 8.09 -12.86 -20.12
N PRO A 39 6.77 -12.69 -19.86
CA PRO A 39 6.29 -11.67 -18.94
C PRO A 39 6.94 -11.83 -17.56
N LYS A 40 7.47 -10.71 -17.04
CA LYS A 40 7.99 -10.67 -15.67
C LYS A 40 6.82 -10.67 -14.68
N PRO A 41 7.00 -11.18 -13.44
CA PRO A 41 5.95 -11.18 -12.43
C PRO A 41 5.39 -9.77 -12.19
N PRO A 42 4.08 -9.60 -11.94
CA PRO A 42 3.51 -8.29 -11.66
C PRO A 42 4.09 -7.67 -10.39
N ILE A 43 4.03 -6.35 -10.30
CA ILE A 43 4.32 -5.58 -9.10
C ILE A 43 3.00 -5.31 -8.38
N PHE A 44 2.96 -5.62 -7.10
CA PHE A 44 1.78 -5.43 -6.27
C PHE A 44 1.91 -4.16 -5.42
N MET A 45 0.99 -3.22 -5.57
CA MET A 45 0.88 -2.01 -4.76
C MET A 45 -0.36 -2.10 -3.88
N THR A 46 -0.25 -1.72 -2.61
CA THR A 46 -1.39 -1.71 -1.69
C THR A 46 -2.20 -0.43 -1.82
N TYR A 47 -3.44 -0.41 -1.33
CA TYR A 47 -4.21 0.84 -1.26
C TYR A 47 -3.54 1.88 -0.36
N GLU A 48 -2.89 1.46 0.73
CA GLU A 48 -2.08 2.37 1.55
C GLU A 48 -0.95 3.05 0.76
N GLU A 49 -0.23 2.29 -0.06
CA GLU A 49 0.87 2.81 -0.87
C GLU A 49 0.36 3.75 -1.97
N PHE A 50 -0.71 3.34 -2.65
CA PHE A 50 -1.37 4.14 -3.67
C PHE A 50 -1.90 5.46 -3.10
N GLU A 51 -2.60 5.41 -1.96
CA GLU A 51 -3.17 6.59 -1.31
C GLU A 51 -2.08 7.55 -0.83
N ALA A 52 -0.98 7.03 -0.27
CA ALA A 52 0.16 7.86 0.12
C ALA A 52 0.79 8.56 -1.09
N LEU A 53 0.96 7.85 -2.21
CA LEU A 53 1.44 8.42 -3.47
C LEU A 53 0.49 9.49 -4.00
N ARG A 54 -0.82 9.22 -3.99
CA ARG A 54 -1.87 10.14 -4.45
C ARG A 54 -1.91 11.42 -3.61
N LEU A 55 -1.92 11.31 -2.28
CA LEU A 55 -2.01 12.46 -1.39
C LEU A 55 -0.75 13.34 -1.45
N VAL A 56 0.43 12.74 -1.49
CA VAL A 56 1.68 13.52 -1.40
C VAL A 56 2.16 13.96 -2.78
N ASP A 57 2.31 13.03 -3.73
CA ASP A 57 2.94 13.34 -5.02
C ASP A 57 1.96 13.89 -6.05
N TYR A 58 0.69 13.49 -5.99
CA TYR A 58 -0.34 13.95 -6.93
C TYR A 58 -1.14 15.16 -6.41
N GLU A 59 -1.59 15.15 -5.15
CA GLU A 59 -2.30 16.29 -4.55
C GLU A 59 -1.40 17.34 -3.90
N GLY A 60 -0.09 17.07 -3.76
CA GLY A 60 0.87 18.02 -3.23
C GLY A 60 0.82 18.25 -1.71
N LEU A 61 0.19 17.35 -0.94
CA LEU A 61 0.15 17.48 0.52
C LEU A 61 1.50 17.17 1.15
N THR A 62 1.74 17.75 2.32
CA THR A 62 2.83 17.32 3.18
C THR A 62 2.57 15.90 3.73
N GLN A 63 3.63 15.19 4.09
CA GLN A 63 3.49 13.86 4.72
C GLN A 63 2.73 13.90 6.06
N GLU A 64 2.75 15.05 6.74
CA GLU A 64 1.99 15.24 7.98
C GLU A 64 0.49 15.35 7.70
N GLU A 65 0.09 16.15 6.71
CA GLU A 65 -1.31 16.27 6.28
C GLU A 65 -1.87 14.97 5.74
N ALA A 66 -1.09 14.25 4.91
CA ALA A 66 -1.45 12.92 4.44
C ALA A 66 -1.63 11.93 5.62
N GLY A 67 -0.77 12.01 6.64
CA GLY A 67 -0.87 11.20 7.85
C GLY A 67 -2.16 11.48 8.62
N LYS A 68 -2.52 12.76 8.77
CA LYS A 68 -3.79 13.18 9.37
C LYS A 68 -4.98 12.63 8.58
N ARG A 69 -4.99 12.74 7.25
CA ARG A 69 -6.08 12.22 6.39
C ARG A 69 -6.23 10.70 6.46
N MET A 70 -5.13 9.96 6.52
CA MET A 70 -5.14 8.50 6.58
C MET A 70 -5.27 7.93 8.00
N GLY A 71 -5.25 8.78 9.04
CA GLY A 71 -5.28 8.35 10.44
C GLY A 71 -4.02 7.60 10.89
N VAL A 72 -2.86 7.89 10.28
CA VAL A 72 -1.58 7.22 10.56
C VAL A 72 -0.44 8.21 10.85
N SER A 73 0.66 7.71 11.42
CA SER A 73 1.83 8.54 11.69
C SER A 73 2.53 8.99 10.41
N ARG A 74 3.22 10.14 10.46
CA ARG A 74 4.12 10.61 9.39
C ARG A 74 5.11 9.52 8.93
N GLY A 75 5.69 8.77 9.86
CA GLY A 75 6.61 7.67 9.54
C GLY A 75 5.95 6.47 8.84
N THR A 76 4.63 6.33 8.93
CA THR A 76 3.87 5.34 8.16
C THR A 76 3.67 5.84 6.73
N ILE A 77 3.26 7.09 6.55
CA ILE A 77 3.19 7.75 5.23
C ILE A 77 4.54 7.68 4.52
N TRP A 78 5.62 8.04 5.20
CA TRP A 78 6.96 8.02 4.61
C TRP A 78 7.34 6.63 4.06
N ARG A 79 7.06 5.56 4.82
CA ARG A 79 7.31 4.18 4.39
C ARG A 79 6.43 3.76 3.21
N ALA A 80 5.13 4.07 3.28
CA ALA A 80 4.18 3.77 2.21
C ALA A 80 4.57 4.49 0.91
N LEU A 81 4.86 5.78 0.99
CA LEU A 81 5.27 6.62 -0.13
C LEU A 81 6.60 6.17 -0.74
N SER A 82 7.60 5.86 0.10
CA SER A 82 8.89 5.35 -0.38
C SER A 82 8.74 4.01 -1.12
N SER A 83 7.92 3.10 -0.57
CA SER A 83 7.59 1.83 -1.22
C SER A 83 6.84 2.05 -2.55
N ALA A 84 5.84 2.93 -2.56
CA ALA A 84 5.05 3.25 -3.75
C ALA A 84 5.92 3.79 -4.88
N ARG A 85 6.77 4.79 -4.60
CA ARG A 85 7.70 5.36 -5.58
C ARG A 85 8.66 4.31 -6.14
N LYS A 86 9.21 3.44 -5.29
CA LYS A 86 10.08 2.34 -5.74
C LYS A 86 9.33 1.39 -6.69
N LYS A 87 8.08 1.04 -6.37
CA LYS A 87 7.25 0.15 -7.20
C LYS A 87 6.91 0.78 -8.56
N VAL A 88 6.57 2.06 -8.58
CA VAL A 88 6.34 2.80 -9.84
C VAL A 88 7.62 2.86 -10.67
N ALA A 89 8.75 3.23 -10.07
CA ALA A 89 10.03 3.25 -10.76
C ALA A 89 10.40 1.87 -11.33
N GLN A 90 10.20 0.81 -10.55
CA GLN A 90 10.45 -0.56 -10.99
C GLN A 90 9.51 -0.99 -12.13
N MET A 91 8.22 -0.65 -12.06
CA MET A 91 7.24 -0.89 -13.13
C MET A 91 7.71 -0.26 -14.44
N LEU A 92 8.12 1.01 -14.40
CA LEU A 92 8.56 1.77 -15.57
C LEU A 92 9.88 1.26 -16.15
N VAL A 93 10.89 1.00 -15.30
CA VAL A 93 12.23 0.56 -15.76
C VAL A 93 12.21 -0.88 -16.27
N GLU A 94 11.48 -1.77 -15.61
CA GLU A 94 11.49 -3.19 -15.96
C GLU A 94 10.41 -3.58 -16.98
N GLY A 95 9.49 -2.68 -17.32
CA GLY A 95 8.36 -2.93 -18.21
C GLY A 95 7.38 -3.95 -17.61
N ARG A 96 7.06 -3.80 -16.32
CA ARG A 96 6.24 -4.77 -15.57
C ARG A 96 4.81 -4.30 -15.41
N GLU A 97 3.90 -5.23 -15.26
CA GLU A 97 2.54 -4.93 -14.82
C GLU A 97 2.53 -4.40 -13.38
N LEU A 98 1.59 -3.51 -13.10
CA LEU A 98 1.30 -3.02 -11.75
C LEU A 98 -0.15 -3.35 -11.40
N ILE A 99 -0.34 -4.03 -10.28
CA ILE A 99 -1.66 -4.40 -9.74
C ILE A 99 -1.83 -3.72 -8.38
N ILE A 100 -2.93 -3.00 -8.21
CA ILE A 100 -3.32 -2.32 -6.98
C ILE A 100 -4.37 -3.16 -6.25
N LEU A 101 -4.12 -3.51 -4.99
CA LEU A 101 -5.01 -4.37 -4.19
C LEU A 101 -5.04 -3.98 -2.71
N ALA A 102 -6.06 -4.48 -2.01
CA ALA A 102 -6.19 -4.30 -0.56
C ALA A 102 -5.21 -5.20 0.22
N GLN A 103 -4.77 -4.73 1.39
CA GLN A 103 -3.97 -5.48 2.37
C GLN A 103 -4.77 -5.84 3.66
N GLY A 104 -6.05 -5.44 3.74
CA GLY A 104 -6.98 -5.88 4.79
C GLY A 104 -6.94 -5.06 6.10
N ASN A 105 -6.12 -4.02 6.18
CA ASN A 105 -6.05 -3.07 7.29
C ASN A 105 -6.38 -1.63 6.84
N GLU A 106 -7.27 -1.54 5.84
CA GLU A 106 -7.67 -0.34 5.11
C GLU A 106 -9.18 -0.17 5.23
N VAL A 107 -9.65 1.05 5.47
CA VAL A 107 -11.07 1.40 5.57
C VAL A 107 -11.38 2.45 4.49
N PRO A 108 -12.25 2.19 3.51
CA PRO A 108 -12.66 3.19 2.53
C PRO A 108 -13.34 4.39 3.18
N LYS A 109 -12.97 5.61 2.78
CA LYS A 109 -13.63 6.84 3.22
C LYS A 109 -15.05 6.89 2.63
N GLY A 110 -16.03 6.47 3.40
CA GLY A 110 -17.43 6.30 2.97
C GLY A 110 -18.16 5.20 3.75
N GLU A 111 -17.40 4.28 4.36
CA GLU A 111 -17.89 3.35 5.39
C GLU A 111 -17.57 3.91 6.79
N GLU A 112 -17.89 5.18 7.04
CA GLU A 112 -18.18 5.58 8.41
C GLU A 112 -19.43 4.80 8.80
N LEU A 113 -19.20 3.69 9.52
CA LEU A 113 -20.24 2.95 10.22
C LEU A 113 -21.09 3.98 10.95
N SER A 114 -22.33 4.14 10.47
CA SER A 114 -23.42 4.70 11.24
C SER A 114 -23.65 3.78 12.45
N GLU A 115 -22.90 3.98 13.53
CA GLU A 115 -23.23 3.54 14.88
C GLU A 115 -22.78 4.59 15.91
#